data_AF-A0AAU7EEF7-F1
#
_entry.id   AF-A0AAU7EEF7-F1
#
_cell.length_a   1.000
_cell.length_b   1.000
_cell.length_c   1.000
_cell.angle_alpha   90.00
_cell.angle_beta   90.00
_cell.angle_gamma   90.00
#
_symmetry.space_group_name_H-M   'P 1'
#
loop_
_entity.id
_entity.type
_entity.pdbx_description
1 polymer ?
#
loop_
_entity_poly.entity_id
_entity_poly.type
_entity_poly.pdbx_seq_one_letter_code
_entity_poly.pdbx_strand_id
1 'polypeptide(L)'
;MKYLLITFFLFVVLLVACNEVNPKGEKEVRKFVKQWNEAHTLLKSPYLQRDYMDVVNYYGKEKTRTQVQQDKELLFQQFPDYTQRILNDELVITKEAGNYLVMFTKHVSYNGIEADYPSYLSVISKNSTFKILREGVAENAKDLDAPIFPSARENNASLSNERQLFGDFNGDGLSDYANVISPEISSAVKKGTQKVVACKGGCNSVITFSNKDLNDIIIKGAYRSQLENLKDLNSDGADEIGFWDIKPTSKSLYVFNATNGTLLTEPIVINTTVHKNLKLIDVFKKSGPNKITVTHSAQVNEKWVLKSQVILLD
;
A
#
# COMPACT_ATOMS: atom_id res chain seq x y z
N MET A 1 -31.89 60.76 14.83
CA MET A 1 -32.08 59.29 14.86
C MET A 1 -32.10 58.73 13.44
N LYS A 2 -30.94 58.54 12.80
CA LYS A 2 -30.85 57.97 11.43
C LYS A 2 -29.69 56.98 11.23
N TYR A 3 -29.04 56.55 12.32
CA TYR A 3 -27.92 55.60 12.27
C TYR A 3 -28.19 54.29 13.02
N LEU A 4 -29.46 53.99 13.34
CA LEU A 4 -29.82 52.81 14.14
C LEU A 4 -30.41 51.66 13.33
N LEU A 5 -30.55 51.82 12.01
CA LEU A 5 -31.16 50.81 11.12
C LEU A 5 -30.15 50.07 10.23
N ILE A 6 -28.89 50.54 10.15
CA ILE A 6 -27.86 49.93 9.30
C ILE A 6 -26.98 48.93 10.09
N THR A 7 -26.95 49.02 11.41
CA THR A 7 -26.16 48.11 12.27
C THR A 7 -26.84 46.78 12.59
N PHE A 8 -28.10 46.58 12.18
CA PHE A 8 -28.82 45.33 12.44
C PHE A 8 -28.73 44.32 11.28
N PHE A 9 -28.36 44.76 10.07
CA PHE A 9 -28.22 43.85 8.92
C PHE A 9 -26.84 43.19 8.81
N LEU A 10 -25.83 43.68 9.54
CA LEU A 10 -24.49 43.09 9.53
C LEU A 10 -24.32 41.93 10.53
N PHE A 11 -25.23 41.77 11.49
CA PHE A 11 -25.16 40.72 12.51
C PHE A 11 -25.95 39.44 12.17
N VAL A 12 -26.82 39.47 11.16
CA VAL A 12 -27.65 38.32 10.76
C VAL A 12 -26.96 37.43 9.73
N VAL A 13 -25.91 37.92 9.03
CA VAL A 13 -25.19 37.13 8.01
C VAL A 13 -24.04 36.30 8.60
N LEU A 14 -23.64 36.54 9.85
CA LEU A 14 -22.55 35.79 10.52
C LEU A 14 -23.01 34.53 11.26
N LEU A 15 -24.30 34.20 11.26
CA LEU A 15 -24.85 33.04 12.00
C LEU A 15 -25.24 31.83 11.14
N VAL A 16 -25.02 31.84 9.81
CA VAL A 16 -25.40 30.72 8.93
C VAL A 16 -24.22 30.13 8.13
N ALA A 17 -22.99 30.51 8.44
CA ALA A 17 -21.79 29.93 7.82
C ALA A 17 -21.01 28.99 8.76
N CYS A 18 -21.71 28.31 9.68
CA CYS A 18 -21.28 26.98 10.06
C CYS A 18 -21.99 26.02 9.11
N ASN A 19 -21.32 25.63 8.03
CA ASN A 19 -21.58 24.32 7.46
C ASN A 19 -21.23 23.32 8.57
N GLU A 20 -22.19 23.03 9.46
CA GLU A 20 -22.17 21.82 10.27
C GLU A 20 -22.09 20.68 9.28
N VAL A 21 -20.87 20.20 9.05
CA VAL A 21 -20.61 18.92 8.42
C VAL A 21 -21.41 17.93 9.24
N ASN A 22 -22.54 17.48 8.68
CA ASN A 22 -23.46 16.58 9.33
C ASN A 22 -22.64 15.47 10.02
N PRO A 23 -22.64 15.41 11.37
CA PRO A 23 -21.70 14.55 12.07
C PRO A 23 -21.99 13.12 11.66
N LYS A 24 -21.04 12.50 10.95
CA LYS A 24 -21.16 11.10 10.54
C LYS A 24 -21.48 10.25 11.76
N GLY A 25 -22.61 9.57 11.73
CA GLY A 25 -23.17 8.81 12.82
C GLY A 25 -22.91 7.31 12.68
N GLU A 26 -23.61 6.52 13.50
CA GLU A 26 -23.47 5.07 13.54
C GLU A 26 -23.77 4.38 12.19
N LYS A 27 -24.68 4.95 11.40
CA LYS A 27 -25.03 4.42 10.08
C LYS A 27 -23.84 4.50 9.12
N GLU A 28 -23.13 5.63 9.10
CA GLU A 28 -21.96 5.81 8.26
C GLU A 28 -20.78 4.97 8.77
N VAL A 29 -20.63 4.80 10.09
CA VAL A 29 -19.63 3.89 10.69
C VAL A 29 -19.91 2.45 10.27
N ARG A 30 -21.17 2.00 10.37
CA ARG A 30 -21.59 0.66 9.93
C ARG A 30 -21.25 0.43 8.47
N LYS A 31 -21.55 1.40 7.59
CA LYS A 31 -21.21 1.32 6.17
C LYS A 31 -19.70 1.20 5.96
N PHE A 32 -18.91 2.04 6.64
CA PHE A 32 -17.45 2.00 6.57
C PHE A 32 -16.89 0.63 6.98
N VAL A 33 -17.35 0.08 8.11
CA VAL A 33 -16.86 -1.23 8.61
C VAL A 33 -17.24 -2.38 7.68
N LYS A 34 -18.45 -2.36 7.08
CA LYS A 34 -18.83 -3.35 6.06
C LYS A 34 -17.94 -3.26 4.82
N GLN A 35 -17.68 -2.06 4.33
CA GLN A 35 -16.79 -1.85 3.17
C GLN A 35 -15.35 -2.30 3.45
N TRP A 36 -14.83 -1.98 4.63
CA TRP A 36 -13.52 -2.45 5.09
C TRP A 36 -13.49 -3.99 5.19
N ASN A 37 -14.56 -4.61 5.68
CA ASN A 37 -14.65 -6.07 5.77
C ASN A 37 -14.64 -6.71 4.37
N GLU A 38 -15.46 -6.21 3.44
CA GLU A 38 -15.52 -6.67 2.04
C GLU A 38 -14.21 -6.48 1.25
N ALA A 39 -13.36 -5.54 1.70
CA ALA A 39 -12.06 -5.31 1.10
C ALA A 39 -11.00 -6.35 1.53
N HIS A 40 -11.31 -7.25 2.46
CA HIS A 40 -10.41 -8.36 2.85
C HIS A 40 -10.50 -9.54 1.88
N THR A 41 -10.09 -9.25 0.66
CA THR A 41 -9.87 -10.21 -0.42
C THR A 41 -8.51 -9.91 -1.02
N LEU A 42 -7.87 -10.90 -1.65
CA LEU A 42 -6.58 -10.72 -2.30
C LEU A 42 -6.57 -9.49 -3.23
N LEU A 43 -7.58 -9.37 -4.09
CA LEU A 43 -7.74 -8.29 -5.07
C LEU A 43 -7.89 -6.90 -4.45
N LYS A 44 -8.64 -6.78 -3.34
CA LYS A 44 -8.95 -5.49 -2.71
C LYS A 44 -8.00 -5.12 -1.57
N SER A 45 -7.13 -6.04 -1.17
CA SER A 45 -6.18 -5.84 -0.07
C SER A 45 -5.28 -4.60 -0.23
N PRO A 46 -4.84 -4.17 -1.43
CA PRO A 46 -4.06 -2.93 -1.58
C PRO A 46 -4.84 -1.67 -1.18
N TYR A 47 -6.18 -1.73 -1.20
CA TYR A 47 -7.02 -0.61 -0.84
C TYR A 47 -7.21 -0.45 0.66
N LEU A 48 -6.92 -1.48 1.47
CA LEU A 48 -7.11 -1.45 2.92
C LEU A 48 -6.25 -0.39 3.58
N GLN A 49 -5.03 -0.14 3.08
CA GLN A 49 -4.12 0.87 3.63
C GLN A 49 -4.77 2.24 3.84
N ARG A 50 -5.69 2.64 2.95
CA ARG A 50 -6.35 3.96 3.02
C ARG A 50 -7.32 4.06 4.19
N ASP A 51 -7.78 2.95 4.76
CA ASP A 51 -8.76 2.94 5.84
C ASP A 51 -8.11 3.11 7.21
N TYR A 52 -6.78 3.06 7.30
CA TYR A 52 -6.04 3.16 8.55
C TYR A 52 -5.48 4.57 8.81
N MET A 53 -5.33 4.91 10.11
CA MET A 53 -4.55 6.06 10.57
C MET A 53 -3.05 5.87 10.29
N ASP A 54 -2.26 6.96 10.33
CA ASP A 54 -0.80 6.91 10.18
C ASP A 54 -0.12 5.91 11.11
N VAL A 55 -0.60 5.88 12.35
CA VAL A 55 -0.20 4.99 13.42
C VAL A 55 -1.46 4.34 13.98
N VAL A 56 -1.42 3.02 14.15
CA VAL A 56 -2.55 2.17 14.50
C VAL A 56 -2.13 1.26 15.66
N ASN A 57 -3.01 1.08 16.65
CA ASN A 57 -2.87 -0.05 17.57
C ASN A 57 -3.44 -1.30 16.88
N TYR A 58 -2.55 -2.13 16.35
CA TYR A 58 -2.86 -3.30 15.53
C TYR A 58 -2.51 -4.56 16.32
N TYR A 59 -3.55 -5.28 16.77
CA TYR A 59 -3.46 -6.48 17.60
C TYR A 59 -2.56 -6.28 18.84
N GLY A 60 -2.79 -5.17 19.56
CA GLY A 60 -2.08 -4.84 20.80
C GLY A 60 -0.71 -4.20 20.62
N LYS A 61 -0.23 -4.04 19.38
CA LYS A 61 1.07 -3.41 19.07
C LYS A 61 0.88 -2.15 18.24
N GLU A 62 1.70 -1.14 18.49
CA GLU A 62 1.74 0.04 17.64
C GLU A 62 2.41 -0.29 16.30
N LYS A 63 1.73 0.02 15.19
CA LYS A 63 2.22 -0.19 13.83
C LYS A 63 1.90 1.04 12.99
N THR A 64 2.77 1.35 12.03
CA THR A 64 2.46 2.34 10.99
C THR A 64 1.45 1.77 9.99
N ARG A 65 0.67 2.61 9.30
CA ARG A 65 -0.24 2.16 8.21
C ARG A 65 0.44 1.25 7.18
N THR A 66 1.73 1.48 6.92
CA THR A 66 2.50 0.69 5.96
C THR A 66 2.80 -0.69 6.51
N GLN A 67 3.13 -0.81 7.79
CA GLN A 67 3.35 -2.11 8.44
C GLN A 67 2.05 -2.92 8.56
N VAL A 68 0.91 -2.25 8.76
CA VAL A 68 -0.41 -2.91 8.72
C VAL A 68 -0.67 -3.47 7.32
N GLN A 69 -0.48 -2.65 6.29
CA GLN A 69 -0.64 -3.08 4.89
C GLN A 69 0.28 -4.28 4.56
N GLN A 70 1.55 -4.23 4.98
CA GLN A 70 2.50 -5.33 4.78
C GLN A 70 2.07 -6.63 5.49
N ASP A 71 1.52 -6.55 6.69
CA ASP A 71 1.01 -7.75 7.37
C ASP A 71 -0.21 -8.33 6.67
N LYS A 72 -1.12 -7.47 6.17
CA LYS A 72 -2.28 -7.91 5.39
C LYS A 72 -1.84 -8.56 4.08
N GLU A 73 -0.90 -7.97 3.35
CA GLU A 73 -0.31 -8.57 2.15
C GLU A 73 0.28 -9.95 2.44
N LEU A 74 1.02 -10.09 3.54
CA LEU A 74 1.61 -11.37 3.94
C LEU A 74 0.53 -12.40 4.32
N LEU A 75 -0.57 -11.98 4.96
CA LEU A 75 -1.72 -12.85 5.23
C LEU A 75 -2.29 -13.42 3.92
N PHE A 76 -2.56 -12.57 2.93
CA PHE A 76 -3.13 -13.02 1.66
C PHE A 76 -2.14 -13.82 0.79
N GLN A 77 -0.83 -13.56 0.93
CA GLN A 77 0.23 -14.38 0.32
C GLN A 77 0.26 -15.80 0.92
N GLN A 78 0.20 -15.90 2.25
CA GLN A 78 0.27 -17.20 2.93
C GLN A 78 -1.04 -17.99 2.84
N PHE A 79 -2.16 -17.28 2.73
CA PHE A 79 -3.51 -17.85 2.67
C PHE A 79 -4.28 -17.20 1.52
N PRO A 80 -4.05 -17.60 0.26
CA PRO A 80 -4.72 -16.99 -0.90
C PRO A 80 -6.24 -17.20 -0.90
N ASP A 81 -6.71 -18.25 -0.23
CA ASP A 81 -8.14 -18.56 -0.02
C ASP A 81 -8.72 -17.87 1.22
N TYR A 82 -7.93 -17.03 1.91
CA TYR A 82 -8.41 -16.32 3.09
C TYR A 82 -9.60 -15.42 2.73
N THR A 83 -10.68 -15.62 3.47
CA THR A 83 -11.84 -14.73 3.45
C THR A 83 -12.25 -14.38 4.87
N GLN A 84 -12.92 -13.24 5.02
CA GLN A 84 -13.59 -12.90 6.28
C GLN A 84 -14.96 -12.28 6.06
N ARG A 85 -15.82 -12.46 7.05
CA ARG A 85 -17.13 -11.82 7.13
C ARG A 85 -17.48 -11.45 8.57
N ILE A 86 -18.36 -10.47 8.70
CA ILE A 86 -19.02 -10.17 9.97
C ILE A 86 -20.15 -11.19 10.13
N LEU A 87 -20.08 -12.02 11.17
CA LEU A 87 -21.09 -13.04 11.43
C LEU A 87 -22.46 -12.37 11.64
N ASN A 88 -23.49 -12.86 10.93
CA ASN A 88 -24.87 -12.39 10.99
C ASN A 88 -25.07 -10.89 10.69
N ASP A 89 -24.09 -10.21 10.09
CA ASP A 89 -24.10 -8.75 9.90
C ASP A 89 -24.25 -7.93 11.20
N GLU A 90 -23.97 -8.56 12.35
CA GLU A 90 -24.13 -7.98 13.67
C GLU A 90 -22.93 -7.12 14.07
N LEU A 91 -23.21 -5.85 14.39
CA LEU A 91 -22.22 -4.87 14.84
C LEU A 91 -22.80 -4.13 16.03
N VAL A 92 -22.08 -4.12 17.14
CA VAL A 92 -22.33 -3.26 18.29
C VAL A 92 -21.45 -2.04 18.15
N ILE A 93 -22.06 -0.85 18.04
CA ILE A 93 -21.36 0.42 17.87
C ILE A 93 -21.58 1.24 19.13
N THR A 94 -20.49 1.69 19.77
CA THR A 94 -20.52 2.54 20.96
C THR A 94 -19.70 3.78 20.69
N LYS A 95 -20.29 4.96 20.95
CA LYS A 95 -19.60 6.24 20.80
C LYS A 95 -18.75 6.52 22.04
N GLU A 96 -17.45 6.75 21.85
CA GLU A 96 -16.48 6.99 22.92
C GLU A 96 -15.62 8.21 22.61
N ALA A 97 -15.78 9.30 23.36
CA ALA A 97 -14.88 10.46 23.37
C ALA A 97 -14.36 10.92 21.97
N GLY A 98 -15.25 11.06 20.99
CA GLY A 98 -14.91 11.51 19.62
C GLY A 98 -14.57 10.38 18.62
N ASN A 99 -14.58 9.14 19.07
CA ASN A 99 -14.40 7.92 18.29
C ASN A 99 -15.63 7.01 18.39
N TYR A 100 -15.61 5.93 17.62
CA TYR A 100 -16.57 4.83 17.71
C TYR A 100 -15.83 3.53 17.96
N LEU A 101 -16.20 2.82 19.03
CA LEU A 101 -15.84 1.43 19.22
C LEU A 101 -16.87 0.57 18.48
N VAL A 102 -16.39 -0.31 17.60
CA VAL A 102 -17.22 -1.24 16.83
C VAL A 102 -16.80 -2.64 17.20
N MET A 103 -17.70 -3.40 17.81
CA MET A 103 -17.49 -4.80 18.19
C MET A 103 -18.32 -5.73 17.32
N PHE A 104 -17.75 -6.86 16.94
CA PHE A 104 -18.38 -7.86 16.07
C PHE A 104 -17.69 -9.22 16.18
N THR A 105 -18.36 -10.27 15.71
CA THR A 105 -17.72 -11.57 15.51
C THR A 105 -17.18 -11.64 14.09
N LYS A 106 -15.86 -11.75 13.97
CA LYS A 106 -15.16 -11.97 12.71
C LYS A 106 -15.12 -13.47 12.42
N HIS A 107 -15.86 -13.90 11.42
CA HIS A 107 -15.77 -15.25 10.88
C HIS A 107 -14.74 -15.27 9.76
N VAL A 108 -13.78 -16.19 9.83
CA VAL A 108 -12.71 -16.35 8.83
C VAL A 108 -12.73 -17.75 8.25
N SER A 109 -12.32 -17.87 6.98
CA SER A 109 -12.06 -19.15 6.31
C SER A 109 -10.70 -19.10 5.63
N TYR A 110 -9.87 -20.12 5.82
CA TYR A 110 -8.55 -20.27 5.17
C TYR A 110 -8.05 -21.73 5.27
N ASN A 111 -7.43 -22.26 4.22
CA ASN A 111 -6.95 -23.65 4.15
C ASN A 111 -7.97 -24.70 4.65
N GLY A 112 -9.26 -24.49 4.39
CA GLY A 112 -10.35 -25.35 4.86
C GLY A 112 -10.67 -25.26 6.37
N ILE A 113 -10.04 -24.33 7.09
CA ILE A 113 -10.34 -23.98 8.49
C ILE A 113 -11.39 -22.87 8.49
N GLU A 114 -12.44 -23.04 9.29
CA GLU A 114 -13.37 -21.96 9.67
C GLU A 114 -13.22 -21.64 11.16
N ALA A 115 -13.20 -20.35 11.50
CA ALA A 115 -13.07 -19.91 12.89
C ALA A 115 -13.76 -18.57 13.13
N ASP A 116 -14.25 -18.39 14.37
CA ASP A 116 -14.94 -17.18 14.82
C ASP A 116 -14.15 -16.47 15.92
N TYR A 117 -13.89 -15.18 15.71
CA TYR A 117 -13.13 -14.35 16.65
C TYR A 117 -13.90 -13.11 17.06
N PRO A 118 -14.24 -12.95 18.36
CA PRO A 118 -14.72 -11.67 18.89
C PRO A 118 -13.68 -10.59 18.61
N SER A 119 -14.03 -9.61 17.79
CA SER A 119 -13.13 -8.61 17.22
C SER A 119 -13.65 -7.21 17.44
N TYR A 120 -12.76 -6.23 17.36
CA TYR A 120 -13.13 -4.82 17.45
C TYR A 120 -12.33 -3.92 16.53
N LEU A 121 -12.96 -2.80 16.15
CA LEU A 121 -12.32 -1.65 15.55
C LEU A 121 -12.60 -0.41 16.40
N SER A 122 -11.60 0.45 16.57
CA SER A 122 -11.83 1.83 17.01
C SER A 122 -11.69 2.76 15.81
N VAL A 123 -12.76 3.48 15.48
CA VAL A 123 -12.90 4.29 14.27
C VAL A 123 -13.00 5.77 14.64
N ILE A 124 -12.21 6.60 13.98
CA ILE A 124 -12.22 8.06 14.15
C ILE A 124 -12.62 8.74 12.84
N SER A 125 -13.37 9.85 12.92
CA SER A 125 -13.62 10.72 11.76
C SER A 125 -12.54 11.79 11.68
N LYS A 126 -11.75 11.80 10.60
CA LYS A 126 -10.72 12.81 10.31
C LYS A 126 -10.93 13.37 8.90
N ASN A 127 -11.02 14.70 8.78
CA ASN A 127 -11.29 15.40 7.52
C ASN A 127 -12.49 14.81 6.75
N SER A 128 -13.59 14.55 7.47
CA SER A 128 -14.80 13.94 6.92
C SER A 128 -14.59 12.55 6.30
N THR A 129 -13.55 11.81 6.71
CA THR A 129 -13.32 10.40 6.32
C THR A 129 -13.10 9.56 7.57
N PHE A 130 -13.63 8.34 7.58
CA PHE A 130 -13.38 7.42 8.69
C PHE A 130 -12.00 6.77 8.53
N LYS A 131 -11.34 6.58 9.66
CA LYS A 131 -10.04 5.91 9.77
C LYS A 131 -10.03 4.97 10.96
N ILE A 132 -9.32 3.87 10.84
CA ILE A 132 -9.10 2.89 11.90
C ILE A 132 -7.93 3.34 12.75
N LEU A 133 -8.19 3.55 14.03
CA LEU A 133 -7.20 3.84 15.07
C LEU A 133 -6.73 2.55 15.76
N ARG A 134 -7.63 1.58 15.92
CA ARG A 134 -7.34 0.29 16.55
C ARG A 134 -8.03 -0.83 15.81
N GLU A 135 -7.33 -1.95 15.63
CA GLU A 135 -7.89 -3.23 15.17
C GLU A 135 -7.37 -4.33 16.08
N GLY A 136 -8.26 -5.21 16.55
CA GLY A 136 -7.86 -6.33 17.38
C GLY A 136 -8.96 -7.34 17.63
N VAL A 137 -8.65 -8.26 18.54
CA VAL A 137 -9.52 -9.31 19.06
C VAL A 137 -9.71 -9.09 20.56
N ALA A 138 -10.84 -9.56 21.10
CA ALA A 138 -11.10 -9.49 22.53
C ALA A 138 -10.01 -10.24 23.33
N GLU A 139 -9.68 -9.76 24.53
CA GLU A 139 -8.60 -10.31 25.36
C GLU A 139 -8.80 -11.79 25.72
N ASN A 140 -10.04 -12.25 25.76
CA ASN A 140 -10.44 -13.63 26.06
C ASN A 140 -10.70 -14.49 24.82
N ALA A 141 -10.38 -13.99 23.62
CA ALA A 141 -10.48 -14.77 22.40
C ALA A 141 -9.50 -15.97 22.45
N LYS A 142 -9.94 -17.11 21.93
CA LYS A 142 -9.16 -18.35 21.87
C LYS A 142 -8.36 -18.42 20.56
N ASP A 143 -7.40 -19.33 20.50
CA ASP A 143 -6.65 -19.69 19.29
C ASP A 143 -5.95 -18.50 18.62
N LEU A 144 -5.40 -17.59 19.44
CA LEU A 144 -4.69 -16.39 18.99
C LEU A 144 -3.24 -16.66 18.51
N ASP A 145 -2.80 -17.89 18.63
CA ASP A 145 -1.59 -18.45 18.03
C ASP A 145 -1.81 -18.92 16.57
N ALA A 146 -3.04 -18.85 16.06
CA ALA A 146 -3.35 -19.17 14.67
C ALA A 146 -2.48 -18.37 13.69
N PRO A 147 -2.04 -18.98 12.57
CA PRO A 147 -1.06 -18.36 11.67
C PRO A 147 -1.63 -17.16 10.89
N ILE A 148 -2.95 -16.93 10.98
CA ILE A 148 -3.63 -15.75 10.45
C ILE A 148 -3.47 -14.48 11.32
N PHE A 149 -2.93 -14.58 12.53
CA PHE A 149 -2.65 -13.41 13.35
C PHE A 149 -1.24 -12.83 13.10
N PRO A 150 -1.08 -11.50 13.26
CA PRO A 150 0.20 -10.85 12.99
C PRO A 150 1.35 -11.41 13.84
N SER A 151 1.08 -11.76 15.10
CA SER A 151 2.04 -12.34 16.04
C SER A 151 2.73 -13.59 15.50
N ALA A 152 2.00 -14.45 14.77
CA ALA A 152 2.54 -15.66 14.15
C ALA A 152 3.41 -15.37 12.91
N ARG A 153 3.25 -14.19 12.30
CA ARG A 153 3.95 -13.78 11.07
C ARG A 153 5.09 -12.80 11.26
N GLU A 154 5.27 -12.24 12.46
CA GLU A 154 6.32 -11.24 12.72
C GLU A 154 7.74 -11.75 12.41
N ASN A 155 7.97 -13.07 12.49
CA ASN A 155 9.26 -13.68 12.13
C ASN A 155 9.44 -13.89 10.60
N ASN A 156 8.34 -13.97 9.84
CA ASN A 156 8.36 -14.21 8.39
C ASN A 156 8.58 -12.93 7.57
N ALA A 157 8.39 -11.74 8.15
CA ALA A 157 8.66 -10.46 7.50
C ALA A 157 10.14 -10.26 7.10
N SER A 158 11.04 -11.10 7.62
CA SER A 158 12.48 -11.13 7.31
C SER A 158 12.87 -12.08 6.16
N LEU A 159 11.95 -12.87 5.61
CA LEU A 159 12.19 -13.79 4.49
C LEU A 159 11.77 -13.13 3.17
N SER A 160 12.50 -12.09 2.76
CA SER A 160 12.18 -11.26 1.60
C SER A 160 12.54 -11.86 0.23
N ASN A 161 12.72 -13.18 0.11
CA ASN A 161 13.22 -13.80 -1.13
C ASN A 161 12.13 -14.41 -2.03
N GLU A 162 10.88 -14.50 -1.57
CA GLU A 162 9.77 -15.08 -2.34
C GLU A 162 8.51 -14.20 -2.27
N ARG A 163 8.69 -12.87 -2.39
CA ARG A 163 7.55 -11.95 -2.40
C ARG A 163 6.83 -12.04 -3.74
N GLN A 164 5.69 -12.71 -3.75
CA GLN A 164 4.70 -12.68 -4.81
C GLN A 164 3.99 -11.31 -4.83
N LEU A 165 4.12 -10.61 -5.95
CA LEU A 165 3.36 -9.41 -6.27
C LEU A 165 2.14 -9.82 -7.10
N PHE A 166 0.93 -9.61 -6.60
CA PHE A 166 -0.30 -9.97 -7.33
C PHE A 166 -0.79 -8.82 -8.22
N GLY A 167 -1.40 -9.16 -9.35
CA GLY A 167 -1.93 -8.21 -10.34
C GLY A 167 -2.58 -8.91 -11.53
N ASP A 168 -3.31 -8.15 -12.34
CA ASP A 168 -3.85 -8.62 -13.63
C ASP A 168 -2.83 -8.35 -14.74
N PHE A 169 -1.72 -9.10 -14.75
CA PHE A 169 -0.55 -8.76 -15.59
C PHE A 169 -0.72 -9.11 -17.07
N ASN A 170 -1.67 -9.97 -17.41
CA ASN A 170 -2.01 -10.34 -18.79
C ASN A 170 -3.30 -9.66 -19.30
N GLY A 171 -4.04 -8.95 -18.44
CA GLY A 171 -5.21 -8.16 -18.81
C GLY A 171 -6.47 -8.98 -19.06
N ASP A 172 -6.59 -10.17 -18.48
CA ASP A 172 -7.76 -11.04 -18.63
C ASP A 172 -8.83 -10.84 -17.54
N GLY A 173 -8.58 -9.94 -16.59
CA GLY A 173 -9.46 -9.67 -15.46
C GLY A 173 -9.31 -10.64 -14.30
N LEU A 174 -8.41 -11.63 -14.38
CA LEU A 174 -8.08 -12.59 -13.33
C LEU A 174 -6.78 -12.20 -12.63
N SER A 175 -6.62 -12.66 -11.39
CA SER A 175 -5.41 -12.35 -10.62
C SER A 175 -4.30 -13.34 -10.95
N ASP A 176 -3.17 -12.81 -11.38
CA ASP A 176 -1.88 -13.46 -11.50
C ASP A 176 -0.91 -13.00 -10.41
N TYR A 177 0.29 -13.58 -10.36
CA TYR A 177 1.39 -13.09 -9.56
C TYR A 177 2.72 -13.03 -10.31
N ALA A 178 3.55 -12.06 -9.92
CA ALA A 178 4.92 -11.90 -10.34
C ALA A 178 5.87 -12.13 -9.16
N ASN A 179 7.00 -12.75 -9.41
CA ASN A 179 8.09 -12.97 -8.46
C ASN A 179 9.38 -12.36 -8.99
N VAL A 180 10.27 -11.96 -8.09
CA VAL A 180 11.62 -11.54 -8.46
C VAL A 180 12.67 -12.52 -7.95
N ILE A 181 13.41 -13.13 -8.87
CA ILE A 181 14.58 -13.95 -8.58
C ILE A 181 15.79 -13.01 -8.56
N SER A 182 16.37 -12.80 -7.38
CA SER A 182 17.59 -12.01 -7.20
C SER A 182 18.84 -12.87 -7.44
N PRO A 183 19.94 -12.29 -7.94
CA PRO A 183 21.19 -13.03 -8.14
C PRO A 183 21.87 -13.37 -6.81
N GLU A 184 22.63 -14.47 -6.80
CA GLU A 184 23.42 -14.89 -5.65
C GLU A 184 24.62 -13.93 -5.44
N ILE A 185 24.69 -13.25 -4.30
CA ILE A 185 25.78 -12.33 -3.98
C ILE A 185 26.99 -13.13 -3.48
N SER A 186 28.10 -13.06 -4.22
CA SER A 186 29.35 -13.77 -3.90
C SER A 186 30.26 -13.01 -2.94
N SER A 187 30.29 -11.68 -3.02
CA SER A 187 31.03 -10.82 -2.08
C SER A 187 30.58 -9.36 -2.19
N ALA A 188 30.77 -8.61 -1.11
CA ALA A 188 30.62 -7.15 -1.11
C ALA A 188 31.94 -6.52 -0.69
N VAL A 189 32.74 -6.11 -1.66
CA VAL A 189 34.08 -5.54 -1.42
C VAL A 189 33.99 -4.02 -1.40
N LYS A 190 34.57 -3.38 -0.39
CA LYS A 190 34.78 -1.92 -0.41
C LYS A 190 35.96 -1.62 -1.34
N LYS A 191 35.73 -0.92 -2.45
CA LYS A 191 36.78 -0.28 -3.26
C LYS A 191 36.69 1.22 -3.00
N GLY A 192 37.58 1.75 -2.16
CA GLY A 192 37.54 3.16 -1.74
C GLY A 192 36.26 3.49 -0.96
N THR A 193 35.56 4.56 -1.35
CA THR A 193 34.27 4.98 -0.76
C THR A 193 33.06 4.22 -1.33
N GLN A 194 33.24 3.38 -2.34
CA GLN A 194 32.15 2.66 -3.02
C GLN A 194 32.11 1.18 -2.61
N LYS A 195 30.91 0.73 -2.22
CA LYS A 195 30.63 -0.69 -1.96
C LYS A 195 30.34 -1.36 -3.31
N VAL A 196 31.27 -2.16 -3.80
CA VAL A 196 31.12 -2.92 -5.05
C VAL A 196 30.55 -4.29 -4.69
N VAL A 197 29.41 -4.63 -5.29
CA VAL A 197 28.75 -5.92 -5.11
C VAL A 197 29.11 -6.82 -6.28
N ALA A 198 29.62 -8.01 -5.97
CA ALA A 198 29.92 -9.05 -6.96
C ALA A 198 28.91 -10.20 -6.80
N CYS A 199 28.25 -10.58 -7.90
CA CYS A 199 27.29 -11.67 -7.92
C CYS A 199 27.86 -12.86 -8.70
N LYS A 200 27.51 -14.08 -8.27
CA LYS A 200 27.87 -15.32 -8.97
C LYS A 200 27.09 -15.40 -10.27
N GLY A 201 27.77 -15.59 -11.40
CA GLY A 201 27.14 -15.64 -12.73
C GLY A 201 26.65 -14.28 -13.28
N GLY A 202 26.98 -13.16 -12.60
CA GLY A 202 26.54 -11.82 -12.97
C GLY A 202 25.38 -11.31 -12.11
N CYS A 203 25.30 -9.99 -11.91
CA CYS A 203 24.23 -9.38 -11.12
C CYS A 203 23.02 -9.13 -12.01
N ASN A 204 22.12 -10.11 -12.18
CA ASN A 204 20.89 -9.93 -12.94
C ASN A 204 19.71 -10.39 -12.07
N SER A 205 18.66 -9.58 -12.01
CA SER A 205 17.39 -9.99 -11.41
C SER A 205 16.43 -10.41 -12.50
N VAL A 206 15.57 -11.38 -12.23
CA VAL A 206 14.57 -11.87 -13.19
C VAL A 206 13.19 -11.75 -12.57
N ILE A 207 12.30 -11.03 -13.24
CA ILE A 207 10.87 -11.05 -12.92
C ILE A 207 10.27 -12.25 -13.64
N THR A 208 9.54 -13.09 -12.90
CA THR A 208 8.87 -14.29 -13.41
C THR A 208 7.38 -14.18 -13.10
N PHE A 209 6.53 -14.76 -13.94
CA PHE A 209 5.08 -14.69 -13.78
C PHE A 209 4.45 -16.07 -13.53
N SER A 210 3.32 -16.10 -12.82
CA SER A 210 2.47 -17.27 -12.64
C SER A 210 1.92 -17.74 -13.97
N ASN A 211 1.43 -16.77 -14.75
CA ASN A 211 0.93 -16.96 -16.09
C ASN A 211 2.07 -17.37 -17.03
N LYS A 212 1.88 -18.50 -17.72
CA LYS A 212 2.91 -19.07 -18.59
C LYS A 212 2.97 -18.43 -19.97
N ASP A 213 1.98 -17.60 -20.32
CA ASP A 213 1.97 -16.87 -21.58
C ASP A 213 2.78 -15.57 -21.50
N LEU A 214 3.11 -15.11 -20.27
CA LEU A 214 3.98 -13.96 -20.05
C LEU A 214 5.46 -14.35 -20.04
N ASN A 215 6.29 -13.54 -20.69
CA ASN A 215 7.73 -13.75 -20.73
C ASN A 215 8.40 -13.17 -19.48
N ASP A 216 9.45 -13.85 -19.01
CA ASP A 216 10.31 -13.34 -17.94
C ASP A 216 11.00 -12.02 -18.34
N ILE A 217 11.11 -11.09 -17.41
CA ILE A 217 11.80 -9.80 -17.62
C ILE A 217 13.15 -9.81 -16.91
N ILE A 218 14.23 -9.64 -17.67
CA ILE A 218 15.60 -9.67 -17.14
C ILE A 218 16.13 -8.25 -16.93
N ILE A 219 16.47 -7.90 -15.69
CA ILE A 219 17.05 -6.61 -15.32
C ILE A 219 18.54 -6.80 -15.03
N LYS A 220 19.37 -6.29 -15.93
CA LYS A 220 20.84 -6.38 -15.83
C LYS A 220 21.38 -5.41 -14.78
N GLY A 221 22.37 -5.86 -14.02
CA GLY A 221 23.03 -5.08 -12.98
C GLY A 221 22.24 -4.94 -11.65
N ALA A 222 21.03 -5.49 -11.56
CA ALA A 222 20.19 -5.42 -10.36
C ALA A 222 20.43 -6.63 -9.46
N TYR A 223 20.72 -6.38 -8.18
CA TYR A 223 21.01 -7.43 -7.18
C TYR A 223 20.22 -7.30 -5.88
N ARG A 224 19.45 -6.21 -5.73
CA ARG A 224 18.50 -5.99 -4.64
C ARG A 224 17.31 -5.28 -5.22
N SER A 225 16.13 -5.83 -4.97
CA SER A 225 14.93 -5.36 -5.64
C SER A 225 13.69 -5.39 -4.77
N GLN A 226 12.69 -4.65 -5.23
CA GLN A 226 11.33 -4.71 -4.74
C GLN A 226 10.39 -4.51 -5.94
N LEU A 227 9.38 -5.37 -6.04
CA LEU A 227 8.31 -5.23 -7.02
C LEU A 227 7.17 -4.38 -6.47
N GLU A 228 6.48 -3.68 -7.37
CA GLU A 228 5.29 -2.87 -7.10
C GLU A 228 4.31 -3.04 -8.27
N ASN A 229 3.02 -3.22 -7.99
CA ASN A 229 1.98 -3.25 -9.00
C ASN A 229 1.51 -1.81 -9.22
N LEU A 230 1.74 -1.27 -10.41
CA LEU A 230 1.46 0.12 -10.75
C LEU A 230 0.05 0.33 -11.31
N LYS A 231 -0.74 -0.74 -11.38
CA LYS A 231 -2.06 -0.81 -12.02
C LYS A 231 -1.99 -0.52 -13.51
N ASP A 232 -3.12 -0.64 -14.19
CA ASP A 232 -3.27 -0.26 -15.59
C ASP A 232 -2.99 1.26 -15.80
N LEU A 233 -1.76 1.58 -16.23
CA LEU A 233 -1.24 2.92 -16.45
C LEU A 233 -1.46 3.38 -17.88
N ASN A 234 -1.27 2.50 -18.87
CA ASN A 234 -1.42 2.78 -20.30
C ASN A 234 -2.82 2.43 -20.85
N SER A 235 -3.75 2.02 -19.98
CA SER A 235 -5.15 1.71 -20.32
C SER A 235 -5.29 0.56 -21.33
N ASP A 236 -4.35 -0.38 -21.35
CA ASP A 236 -4.37 -1.57 -22.22
C ASP A 236 -5.12 -2.77 -21.60
N GLY A 237 -5.54 -2.62 -20.34
CA GLY A 237 -6.27 -3.64 -19.57
C GLY A 237 -5.39 -4.48 -18.67
N ALA A 238 -4.07 -4.50 -18.87
CA ALA A 238 -3.12 -5.18 -18.01
C ALA A 238 -2.51 -4.23 -16.96
N ASP A 239 -2.13 -4.77 -15.80
CA ASP A 239 -1.40 -4.04 -14.77
C ASP A 239 0.10 -3.89 -15.15
N GLU A 240 0.66 -2.68 -15.04
CA GLU A 240 2.11 -2.48 -15.14
C GLU A 240 2.86 -2.91 -13.89
N ILE A 241 4.13 -3.30 -14.10
CA ILE A 241 5.02 -3.71 -13.02
C ILE A 241 6.16 -2.71 -12.81
N GLY A 242 6.21 -2.19 -11.59
CA GLY A 242 7.31 -1.40 -11.06
C GLY A 242 8.39 -2.30 -10.49
N PHE A 243 9.63 -2.08 -10.89
CA PHE A 243 10.80 -2.74 -10.32
C PHE A 243 11.75 -1.70 -9.74
N TRP A 244 11.98 -1.75 -8.44
CA TRP A 244 12.96 -0.91 -7.77
C TRP A 244 14.33 -1.60 -7.74
N ASP A 245 15.33 -1.05 -8.45
CA ASP A 245 16.74 -1.42 -8.28
C ASP A 245 17.36 -0.61 -7.12
N ILE A 246 17.78 -1.30 -6.06
CA ILE A 246 18.20 -0.67 -4.81
C ILE A 246 19.71 -0.80 -4.62
N LYS A 247 20.41 0.32 -4.79
CA LYS A 247 21.87 0.44 -4.60
C LYS A 247 22.18 1.31 -3.38
N PRO A 248 23.44 1.30 -2.87
CA PRO A 248 23.80 2.06 -1.68
C PRO A 248 23.62 3.58 -1.83
N THR A 249 23.86 4.10 -3.03
CA THR A 249 23.87 5.54 -3.33
C THR A 249 22.75 5.98 -4.25
N SER A 250 21.93 5.04 -4.75
CA SER A 250 20.82 5.33 -5.64
C SER A 250 19.70 4.32 -5.52
N LYS A 251 18.50 4.74 -5.89
CA LYS A 251 17.36 3.86 -6.18
C LYS A 251 16.83 4.20 -7.56
N SER A 252 16.55 3.19 -8.38
CA SER A 252 16.02 3.38 -9.71
C SER A 252 14.69 2.62 -9.85
N LEU A 253 13.64 3.30 -10.31
CA LEU A 253 12.37 2.65 -10.65
C LEU A 253 12.32 2.37 -12.16
N TYR A 254 12.15 1.10 -12.50
CA TYR A 254 11.84 0.64 -13.84
C TYR A 254 10.33 0.43 -13.93
N VAL A 255 9.69 0.90 -15.00
CA VAL A 255 8.25 0.75 -15.23
C VAL A 255 8.08 -0.08 -16.49
N PHE A 256 7.63 -1.32 -16.32
CA PHE A 256 7.46 -2.26 -17.44
C PHE A 256 5.99 -2.47 -17.76
N ASN A 257 5.70 -2.59 -19.05
CA ASN A 257 4.51 -3.27 -19.52
C ASN A 257 4.71 -4.79 -19.31
N ALA A 258 3.84 -5.41 -18.51
CA ALA A 258 4.01 -6.81 -18.13
C ALA A 258 3.76 -7.78 -19.31
N THR A 259 2.88 -7.42 -20.26
CA THR A 259 2.50 -8.27 -21.38
C THR A 259 3.66 -8.51 -22.36
N ASN A 260 4.46 -7.48 -22.62
CA ASN A 260 5.53 -7.51 -23.62
C ASN A 260 6.94 -7.31 -23.04
N GLY A 261 7.03 -7.01 -21.73
CA GLY A 261 8.29 -6.81 -21.02
C GLY A 261 9.06 -5.54 -21.40
N THR A 262 8.45 -4.61 -22.16
CA THR A 262 9.10 -3.37 -22.57
C THR A 262 9.02 -2.31 -21.48
N LEU A 263 10.03 -1.43 -21.45
CA LEU A 263 10.02 -0.26 -20.58
C LEU A 263 9.08 0.79 -21.18
N LEU A 264 8.12 1.27 -20.38
CA LEU A 264 7.27 2.39 -20.77
C LEU A 264 7.98 3.74 -20.59
N THR A 265 9.09 3.76 -19.85
CA THR A 265 9.92 4.93 -19.69
C THR A 265 11.35 4.55 -19.31
N GLU A 266 12.29 5.47 -19.55
CA GLU A 266 13.65 5.36 -19.04
C GLU A 266 13.66 5.20 -17.51
N PRO A 267 14.58 4.40 -16.93
CA PRO A 267 14.62 4.18 -15.49
C PRO A 267 14.72 5.47 -14.68
N ILE A 268 13.81 5.65 -13.73
CA ILE A 268 13.69 6.87 -12.91
C ILE A 268 14.68 6.78 -11.76
N VAL A 269 15.80 7.49 -11.86
CA VAL A 269 16.90 7.41 -10.88
C VAL A 269 16.79 8.49 -9.81
N ILE A 270 16.88 8.10 -8.54
CA ILE A 270 17.05 8.99 -7.40
C ILE A 270 18.41 8.76 -6.75
N ASN A 271 19.22 9.83 -6.65
CA ASN A 271 20.46 9.84 -5.87
C ASN A 271 20.12 9.97 -4.38
N THR A 272 20.13 8.84 -3.68
CA THR A 272 19.78 8.76 -2.25
C THR A 272 20.88 9.27 -1.32
N THR A 273 22.08 9.55 -1.85
CA THR A 273 23.15 10.22 -1.09
C THR A 273 22.80 11.67 -0.81
N VAL A 274 22.17 12.33 -1.78
CA VAL A 274 21.71 13.73 -1.69
C VAL A 274 20.26 13.78 -1.18
N HIS A 275 19.37 13.00 -1.78
CA HIS A 275 17.94 13.00 -1.47
C HIS A 275 17.58 11.83 -0.53
N LYS A 276 17.98 11.97 0.74
CA LYS A 276 17.99 10.87 1.74
C LYS A 276 16.60 10.33 2.11
N ASN A 277 15.56 11.17 2.04
CA ASN A 277 14.21 10.80 2.45
C ASN A 277 13.32 10.51 1.24
N LEU A 278 13.53 9.35 0.59
CA LEU A 278 12.74 8.95 -0.58
C LEU A 278 11.23 8.93 -0.31
N LYS A 279 10.81 8.64 0.92
CA LYS A 279 9.39 8.66 1.34
C LYS A 279 8.71 10.03 1.21
N LEU A 280 9.48 11.11 1.11
CA LEU A 280 8.98 12.48 0.93
C LEU A 280 9.03 12.91 -0.54
N ILE A 281 9.43 12.02 -1.45
CA ILE A 281 9.60 12.30 -2.87
C ILE A 281 8.55 11.48 -3.60
N ASP A 282 7.64 12.17 -4.27
CA ASP A 282 6.72 11.57 -5.23
C ASP A 282 7.50 11.21 -6.50
N VAL A 283 8.25 10.10 -6.44
CA VAL A 283 9.06 9.61 -7.58
C VAL A 283 8.18 9.29 -8.78
N PHE A 284 6.98 8.82 -8.52
CA PHE A 284 6.04 8.36 -9.51
C PHE A 284 4.61 8.75 -9.11
N LYS A 285 3.84 9.28 -10.07
CA LYS A 285 2.42 9.60 -9.90
C LYS A 285 1.67 9.47 -11.23
N LYS A 286 0.53 8.77 -11.24
CA LYS A 286 -0.40 8.81 -12.38
C LYS A 286 -0.98 10.22 -12.50
N SER A 287 -0.77 10.88 -13.63
CA SER A 287 -1.16 12.27 -13.88
C SER A 287 -2.24 12.43 -14.95
N GLY A 288 -2.66 11.33 -15.58
CA GLY A 288 -3.81 11.24 -16.47
C GLY A 288 -3.90 9.87 -17.15
N PRO A 289 -4.86 9.68 -18.08
CA PRO A 289 -4.85 8.53 -18.98
C PRO A 289 -3.53 8.49 -19.75
N ASN A 290 -2.83 7.37 -19.68
CA ASN A 290 -1.56 7.09 -20.36
C ASN A 290 -0.51 8.18 -20.06
N LYS A 291 -0.57 8.74 -18.85
CA LYS A 291 0.30 9.83 -18.42
C LYS A 291 0.75 9.63 -16.99
N ILE A 292 2.06 9.73 -16.81
CA ILE A 292 2.69 9.72 -15.50
C ILE A 292 3.52 10.97 -15.31
N THR A 293 3.59 11.45 -14.08
CA THR A 293 4.60 12.41 -13.64
C THR A 293 5.67 11.64 -12.92
N VAL A 294 6.91 11.80 -13.37
CA VAL A 294 8.08 11.19 -12.74
C VAL A 294 8.97 12.27 -12.17
N THR A 295 9.57 11.99 -11.01
CA THR A 295 10.57 12.85 -10.38
C THR A 295 11.90 12.10 -10.34
N HIS A 296 12.95 12.68 -10.90
CA HIS A 296 14.29 12.08 -10.96
C HIS A 296 15.37 13.05 -10.47
N SER A 297 16.52 12.50 -10.09
CA SER A 297 17.71 13.29 -9.77
C SER A 297 18.44 13.70 -11.05
N ALA A 298 18.69 15.00 -11.19
CA ALA A 298 19.44 15.58 -12.30
C ALA A 298 20.57 16.47 -11.77
N GLN A 299 21.68 16.55 -12.51
CA GLN A 299 22.75 17.48 -12.21
C GLN A 299 22.55 18.77 -13.01
N VAL A 300 22.44 19.90 -12.33
CA VAL A 300 22.33 21.24 -12.93
C VAL A 300 23.36 22.14 -12.27
N ASN A 301 24.27 22.71 -13.06
CA ASN A 301 25.37 23.54 -12.56
C ASN A 301 26.14 22.84 -11.43
N GLU A 302 26.53 21.58 -11.67
CA GLU A 302 27.24 20.70 -10.74
C GLU A 302 26.48 20.32 -9.45
N LYS A 303 25.27 20.83 -9.23
CA LYS A 303 24.42 20.51 -8.09
C LYS A 303 23.35 19.49 -8.45
N TRP A 304 23.14 18.53 -7.55
CA TRP A 304 22.04 17.58 -7.64
C TRP A 304 20.72 18.25 -7.26
N VAL A 305 19.75 18.19 -8.16
CA VAL A 305 18.39 18.70 -7.96
C VAL A 305 17.37 17.63 -8.37
N LEU A 306 16.16 17.74 -7.83
CA LEU A 306 15.03 16.95 -8.32
C LEU A 306 14.38 17.69 -9.49
N LYS A 307 14.13 16.97 -10.58
CA LYS A 307 13.33 17.46 -11.70
C LYS A 307 12.12 16.56 -11.88
N SER A 308 10.97 17.15 -12.15
CA SER A 308 9.76 16.44 -12.50
C SER A 308 9.42 16.67 -13.96
N GLN A 309 8.95 15.63 -14.63
CA GLN A 309 8.47 15.71 -16.00
C GLN A 309 7.25 14.80 -16.19
N VAL A 310 6.41 15.17 -17.15
CA VAL A 310 5.26 14.35 -17.57
C VAL A 310 5.70 13.48 -18.74
N ILE A 311 5.39 12.20 -18.67
CA ILE A 311 5.69 11.20 -19.69
C ILE A 311 4.38 10.64 -20.19
N LEU A 312 4.21 10.63 -21.51
CA LEU A 312 3.15 9.90 -22.19
C LEU A 312 3.60 8.44 -22.31
N LEU A 313 2.74 7.54 -21.90
CA LEU A 313 2.94 6.11 -22.00
C LEU A 313 2.28 5.62 -23.29
N ASP A 314 2.98 4.72 -23.97
CA ASP A 314 2.48 4.04 -25.17
C ASP A 314 1.60 2.84 -24.79
#